data_AF-A0A6N8BSS4-F1
#
_entry.id   AF-A0A6N8BSS4-F1
#
_cell.length_a   1.000
_cell.length_b   1.000
_cell.length_c   1.000
_cell.angle_alpha   90.00
_cell.angle_beta   90.00
_cell.angle_gamma   90.00
#
_symmetry.space_group_name_H-M   'P 1'
#
loop_
_entity.id
_entity.type
_entity.pdbx_description
1 polymer ?
#
loop_
_entity_poly.entity_id
_entity_poly.type
_entity_poly.pdbx_seq_one_letter_code
_entity_poly.pdbx_strand_id
1 'polypeptide(L)'
;MPAKSIVPTIIALLEPYLDAKLAAFEAVPSDRRTPTLPATADGKVNVTGLVRELGLKPFSVQHFHRKRELFDAVNIVAEAMGLAPIGSRALDDEAAETVRAKLARAGNAEKKASEDLVEALRRIDLLTADNEHLRQKVLQLEAQIAAIYETGDRPFHDPFGAAGD
;
A
#
# COMPACT_ATOMS: atom_id res chain seq x y z
N MET A 1 30.97 -21.81 27.00
CA MET A 1 29.53 -22.13 27.08
C MET A 1 28.76 -20.92 26.58
N PRO A 2 27.88 -21.04 25.56
CA PRO A 2 27.10 -19.90 25.10
C PRO A 2 26.14 -19.44 26.20
N ALA A 3 26.14 -18.14 26.52
CA ALA A 3 25.27 -17.57 27.54
C ALA A 3 23.80 -17.73 27.10
N LYS A 4 22.96 -18.25 27.99
CA LYS A 4 21.51 -18.38 27.76
C LYS A 4 20.93 -16.99 27.44
N SER A 5 20.20 -16.88 26.33
CA SER A 5 19.57 -15.60 25.94
C SER A 5 18.57 -15.17 27.02
N ILE A 6 18.71 -13.93 27.49
CA ILE A 6 17.82 -13.33 28.49
C ILE A 6 16.50 -12.83 27.88
N VAL A 7 16.44 -12.72 26.55
CA VAL A 7 15.31 -12.12 25.82
C VAL A 7 13.99 -12.87 26.06
N PRO A 8 13.92 -14.21 25.95
CA PRO A 8 12.67 -14.93 26.19
C PRO A 8 12.12 -14.72 27.62
N THR A 9 13.01 -14.60 28.61
CA THR A 9 12.63 -14.31 29.99
C THR A 9 12.02 -12.92 30.13
N ILE A 10 12.56 -11.93 29.44
CA ILE A 10 12.03 -10.56 29.47
C ILE A 10 10.69 -10.50 28.72
N ILE A 11 10.57 -11.16 27.56
CA ILE A 11 9.32 -11.21 26.77
C ILE A 11 8.17 -11.78 27.61
N ALA A 12 8.40 -12.89 28.32
CA ALA A 12 7.38 -13.52 29.15
C ALA A 12 6.83 -12.61 30.28
N LEU A 13 7.58 -11.58 30.68
CA LEU A 13 7.13 -10.55 31.63
C LEU A 13 6.54 -9.32 30.92
N LEU A 14 7.10 -8.99 29.75
CA LEU A 14 6.77 -7.81 28.98
C LEU A 14 5.39 -7.90 28.33
N GLU A 15 5.09 -9.01 27.63
CA GLU A 15 3.82 -9.20 26.93
C GLU A 15 2.59 -9.01 27.83
N PRO A 16 2.45 -9.72 28.97
CA PRO A 16 1.27 -9.55 29.82
C PRO A 16 1.18 -8.15 30.43
N TYR A 17 2.32 -7.49 30.68
CA TYR A 17 2.36 -6.11 31.13
C TYR A 17 1.85 -5.14 30.05
N LEU A 18 2.31 -5.31 28.81
CA LEU A 18 1.91 -4.48 27.68
C LEU A 18 0.41 -4.64 27.37
N ASP A 19 -0.10 -5.87 27.39
CA ASP A 19 -1.52 -6.16 27.19
C ASP A 19 -2.38 -5.47 28.26
N ALA A 20 -1.97 -5.55 29.53
CA ALA A 20 -2.69 -4.88 30.62
C ALA A 20 -2.70 -3.36 30.46
N LYS A 21 -1.59 -2.77 30.01
CA LYS A 21 -1.48 -1.31 29.77
C LYS A 21 -2.33 -0.89 28.57
N LEU A 22 -2.34 -1.67 27.50
CA LEU A 22 -3.16 -1.40 26.32
C LEU A 22 -4.65 -1.52 26.64
N ALA A 23 -5.07 -2.57 27.34
CA ALA A 23 -6.45 -2.72 27.79
C ALA A 23 -6.91 -1.56 28.67
N ALA A 24 -6.06 -1.10 29.59
CA ALA A 24 -6.35 0.08 30.42
C ALA A 24 -6.48 1.36 29.59
N PHE A 25 -5.69 1.51 28.52
CA PHE A 25 -5.78 2.65 27.60
C PHE A 25 -7.06 2.62 26.76
N GLU A 26 -7.43 1.44 26.27
CA GLU A 26 -8.63 1.26 25.44
C GLU A 26 -9.93 1.42 26.22
N ALA A 27 -9.94 1.04 27.51
CA ALA A 27 -11.07 1.20 28.41
C ALA A 27 -11.44 2.68 28.66
N VAL A 28 -10.50 3.61 28.44
CA VAL A 28 -10.77 5.05 28.54
C VAL A 28 -11.35 5.57 27.22
N PRO A 29 -12.44 6.37 27.26
CA PRO A 29 -12.97 7.06 26.08
C PRO A 29 -11.91 7.87 25.34
N SER A 30 -11.97 7.87 24.00
CA SER A 30 -10.92 8.42 23.12
C SER A 30 -10.62 9.90 23.34
N ASP A 31 -11.58 10.69 23.81
CA ASP A 31 -11.45 12.12 24.12
C ASP A 31 -10.63 12.41 25.38
N ARG A 32 -10.38 11.40 26.22
CA ARG A 32 -9.64 11.52 27.49
C ARG A 32 -8.49 10.54 27.63
N ARG A 33 -8.12 9.86 26.54
CA ARG A 33 -7.04 8.87 26.56
C ARG A 33 -5.71 9.54 26.90
N THR A 34 -5.09 9.06 27.97
CA THR A 34 -3.72 9.38 28.33
C THR A 34 -2.87 8.12 28.23
N PRO A 35 -1.64 8.18 27.69
CA PRO A 35 -0.76 7.02 27.59
C PRO A 35 -0.58 6.36 28.95
N THR A 36 -0.75 5.04 29.02
CA THR A 36 -0.62 4.26 30.27
C THR A 36 0.80 3.74 30.49
N LEU A 37 1.62 3.75 29.44
CA LEU A 37 3.04 3.45 29.50
C LEU A 37 3.83 4.60 30.14
N PRO A 38 4.94 4.30 30.86
CA PRO A 38 5.85 5.32 31.35
C PRO A 38 6.37 6.17 30.19
N ALA A 39 6.12 7.47 30.25
CA ALA A 39 6.58 8.43 29.24
C ALA A 39 7.57 9.44 29.85
N THR A 40 8.48 9.97 29.02
CA THR A 40 9.29 11.14 29.36
C THR A 40 8.48 12.42 29.14
N ALA A 41 8.96 13.55 29.68
CA ALA A 41 8.33 14.85 29.44
C ALA A 41 8.22 15.21 27.94
N ASP A 42 9.12 14.64 27.12
CA ASP A 42 9.15 14.81 25.66
C ASP A 42 8.17 13.89 24.91
N GLY A 43 7.29 13.16 25.61
CA GLY A 43 6.30 12.26 24.99
C GLY A 43 6.90 10.97 24.41
N LYS A 44 8.10 10.59 24.83
CA LYS A 44 8.76 9.33 24.41
C LYS A 44 8.57 8.25 25.46
N VAL A 45 8.64 6.98 25.05
CA VAL A 45 8.65 5.87 26.02
C VAL A 45 9.86 5.98 26.96
N ASN A 46 9.59 6.00 28.27
CA ASN A 46 10.61 5.97 29.31
C ASN A 46 11.00 4.53 29.64
N VAL A 47 12.04 4.05 28.96
CA VAL A 47 12.55 2.67 29.12
C VAL A 47 13.02 2.37 30.55
N THR A 48 13.59 3.34 31.26
CA THR A 48 14.00 3.16 32.67
C THR A 48 12.79 2.97 33.57
N GLY A 49 11.71 3.74 33.35
CA GLY A 49 10.43 3.58 34.04
C GLY A 49 9.81 2.22 33.76
N LEU A 50 9.79 1.81 32.48
CA LEU A 50 9.29 0.50 32.04
C LEU A 50 10.02 -0.65 32.75
N VAL A 51 11.35 -0.65 32.74
CA VAL A 51 12.18 -1.68 33.39
C VAL A 51 11.90 -1.74 34.89
N ARG A 52 11.68 -0.59 35.53
CA ARG A 52 11.33 -0.51 36.95
C ARG A 52 9.95 -1.11 37.24
N GLU A 53 8.95 -0.79 36.42
CA GLU A 53 7.58 -1.35 36.57
C GLU A 53 7.55 -2.86 36.35
N LEU A 54 8.39 -3.38 35.45
CA LEU A 54 8.57 -4.82 35.21
C LEU A 54 9.38 -5.54 36.32
N GLY A 55 9.87 -4.81 37.33
CA GLY A 55 10.71 -5.38 38.40
C GLY A 55 12.08 -5.89 37.92
N LEU A 56 12.52 -5.45 36.74
CA LEU A 56 13.79 -5.87 36.15
C LEU A 56 14.95 -5.04 36.70
N LYS A 57 16.16 -5.61 36.64
CA LYS A 57 17.38 -4.90 37.06
C LYS A 57 17.64 -3.69 36.15
N PRO A 58 18.19 -2.58 36.65
CA PRO A 58 18.47 -1.38 35.83
C PRO A 58 19.35 -1.66 34.61
N PHE A 59 20.28 -2.63 34.72
CA PHE A 59 21.12 -3.05 33.60
C PHE A 59 20.30 -3.61 32.41
N SER A 60 19.08 -4.10 32.63
CA SER A 60 18.21 -4.61 31.58
C SER A 60 17.74 -3.53 30.60
N VAL A 61 17.85 -2.24 30.95
CA VAL A 61 17.54 -1.11 30.04
C VAL A 61 18.28 -1.25 28.71
N GLN A 62 19.54 -1.68 28.72
CA GLN A 62 20.32 -1.83 27.49
C GLN A 62 19.71 -2.87 26.52
N HIS A 63 18.97 -3.86 27.04
CA HIS A 63 18.37 -4.90 26.21
C HIS A 63 17.23 -4.34 25.38
N PHE A 64 16.43 -3.42 25.93
CA PHE A 64 15.37 -2.71 25.21
C PHE A 64 15.88 -1.73 24.15
N HIS A 65 17.17 -1.39 24.12
CA HIS A 65 17.77 -0.59 23.05
C HIS A 65 18.54 -1.42 22.01
N ARG A 66 18.95 -2.65 22.36
CA ARG A 66 19.82 -3.48 21.52
C ARG A 66 19.12 -4.69 20.91
N LYS A 67 18.02 -5.14 21.50
CA LYS A 67 17.30 -6.36 21.08
C LYS A 67 16.01 -5.96 20.39
N ARG A 68 15.92 -6.26 19.09
CA ARG A 68 14.79 -5.92 18.22
C ARG A 68 13.46 -6.38 18.80
N GLU A 69 13.39 -7.65 19.15
CA GLU A 69 12.21 -8.29 19.73
C GLU A 69 11.62 -7.51 20.92
N LEU A 70 12.47 -6.92 21.78
CA LEU A 70 12.02 -6.17 22.96
C LEU A 70 11.57 -4.76 22.62
N PHE A 71 12.29 -4.06 21.75
CA PHE A 71 11.91 -2.69 21.40
C PHE A 71 10.71 -2.67 20.46
N ASP A 72 10.61 -3.61 19.52
CA ASP A 72 9.51 -3.71 18.55
C ASP A 72 8.19 -3.94 19.30
N ALA A 73 8.18 -4.86 20.28
CA ALA A 73 7.01 -5.13 21.11
C ALA A 73 6.52 -3.87 21.86
N VAL A 74 7.45 -3.11 22.46
CA VAL A 74 7.09 -1.87 23.18
C VAL A 74 6.65 -0.77 22.21
N ASN A 75 7.31 -0.64 21.05
CA ASN A 75 7.03 0.41 20.08
C ASN A 75 5.65 0.29 19.46
N ILE A 76 5.18 -0.94 19.19
CA ILE A 76 3.82 -1.18 18.67
C ILE A 76 2.77 -0.62 19.64
N VAL A 77 2.91 -0.91 20.94
CA VAL A 77 1.97 -0.44 21.96
C VAL A 77 2.12 1.06 22.21
N ALA A 78 3.35 1.57 22.16
CA ALA A 78 3.62 2.99 22.26
C ALA A 78 2.94 3.79 21.14
N GLU A 79 3.02 3.31 19.90
CA GLU A 79 2.39 3.94 18.73
C GLU A 79 0.86 3.94 18.87
N ALA A 80 0.26 2.84 19.33
CA ALA A 80 -1.17 2.76 19.61
C ALA A 80 -1.62 3.79 20.68
N MET A 81 -0.72 4.17 21.60
CA MET A 81 -0.96 5.17 22.64
C MET A 81 -0.54 6.60 22.24
N GLY A 82 -0.01 6.79 21.02
CA GLY A 82 0.49 8.09 20.55
C GLY A 82 1.84 8.52 21.16
N LEU A 83 2.62 7.58 21.69
CA LEU A 83 3.97 7.83 22.21
C LEU A 83 5.04 7.63 21.13
N ALA A 84 6.11 8.41 21.20
CA ALA A 84 7.24 8.25 20.29
C ALA A 84 8.07 6.99 20.63
N PRO A 85 8.52 6.25 19.60
CA PRO A 85 9.17 4.94 19.77
C PRO A 85 10.56 5.03 20.43
N ILE A 86 10.94 3.92 21.06
CA ILE A 86 12.29 3.65 21.55
C ILE A 86 13.24 3.60 20.36
N GLY A 87 14.33 4.39 20.43
CA GLY A 87 15.41 4.31 19.45
C GLY A 87 15.25 5.18 18.19
N SER A 88 14.43 6.23 18.25
CA SER A 88 14.25 7.31 17.24
C SER A 88 15.52 8.12 16.87
N ARG A 89 16.70 7.52 17.00
CA ARG A 89 17.99 8.07 16.55
C ARG A 89 18.87 7.05 15.83
N ALA A 90 18.60 5.75 15.93
CA ALA A 90 19.47 4.70 15.37
C ALA A 90 18.80 3.86 14.26
N LEU A 91 17.46 3.76 14.27
CA LEU A 91 16.69 3.07 13.23
C LEU A 91 16.15 4.03 12.17
N ASP A 92 16.04 5.32 12.50
CA ASP A 92 15.52 6.33 11.58
C ASP A 92 16.45 6.56 10.38
N ASP A 93 17.77 6.39 10.49
CA ASP A 93 18.64 6.61 9.32
C ASP A 93 18.47 5.51 8.26
N GLU A 94 18.45 4.24 8.67
CA GLU A 94 18.38 3.10 7.73
C GLU A 94 16.92 2.81 7.27
N ALA A 95 15.94 2.97 8.17
CA ALA A 95 14.53 2.80 7.83
C ALA A 95 13.96 4.01 7.09
N ALA A 96 14.33 5.26 7.43
CA ALA A 96 13.82 6.42 6.69
C ALA A 96 14.46 6.56 5.31
N GLU A 97 15.66 6.05 5.07
CA GLU A 97 16.23 6.00 3.72
C GLU A 97 15.53 4.97 2.84
N THR A 98 15.26 3.78 3.37
CA THR A 98 14.51 2.74 2.63
C THR A 98 13.03 3.09 2.43
N VAL A 99 12.38 3.72 3.41
CA VAL A 99 11.00 4.21 3.28
C VAL A 99 10.92 5.41 2.33
N ARG A 100 11.85 6.37 2.40
CA ARG A 100 11.93 7.46 1.40
C ARG A 100 12.18 6.93 0.00
N ALA A 101 13.06 5.95 -0.17
CA ALA A 101 13.31 5.32 -1.45
C ALA A 101 12.08 4.58 -2.00
N LYS A 102 11.32 3.87 -1.13
CA LYS A 102 10.06 3.21 -1.52
C LYS A 102 8.96 4.22 -1.86
N LEU A 103 8.83 5.30 -1.09
CA LEU A 103 7.84 6.36 -1.34
C LEU A 103 8.16 7.14 -2.63
N ALA A 104 9.43 7.41 -2.90
CA ALA A 104 9.86 8.01 -4.17
C ALA A 104 9.59 7.08 -5.37
N ARG A 105 9.79 5.77 -5.23
CA ARG A 105 9.45 4.78 -6.26
C ARG A 105 7.94 4.66 -6.46
N ALA A 106 7.16 4.65 -5.38
CA ALA A 106 5.70 4.61 -5.45
C ALA A 106 5.14 5.89 -6.11
N GLY A 107 5.63 7.07 -5.72
CA GLY A 107 5.22 8.33 -6.33
C GLY A 107 5.59 8.45 -7.80
N ASN A 108 6.73 7.88 -8.23
CA ASN A 108 7.08 7.81 -9.65
C ASN A 108 6.24 6.77 -10.41
N ALA A 109 5.88 5.66 -9.78
CA ALA A 109 4.99 4.66 -10.37
C ALA A 109 3.57 5.19 -10.55
N GLU A 110 3.06 5.99 -9.61
CA GLU A 110 1.73 6.61 -9.67
C GLU A 110 1.66 7.72 -10.72
N LYS A 111 2.71 8.54 -10.84
CA LYS A 111 2.83 9.53 -11.93
C LYS A 111 2.86 8.84 -13.29
N LYS A 112 3.65 7.78 -13.43
CA LYS A 112 3.73 7.01 -14.68
C LYS A 112 2.40 6.32 -15.01
N ALA A 113 1.73 5.73 -14.01
CA ALA A 113 0.41 5.13 -14.21
C ALA A 113 -0.65 6.17 -14.61
N SER A 114 -0.56 7.40 -14.09
CA SER A 114 -1.44 8.50 -14.47
C SER A 114 -1.19 8.98 -15.90
N GLU A 115 0.08 9.08 -16.30
CA GLU A 115 0.49 9.42 -17.68
C GLU A 115 0.05 8.33 -18.67
N ASP A 116 0.29 7.06 -18.34
CA ASP A 116 -0.13 5.90 -19.14
C ASP A 116 -1.67 5.83 -19.28
N LEU A 117 -2.42 6.17 -18.22
CA LEU A 117 -3.88 6.23 -18.26
C LEU A 117 -4.39 7.35 -19.18
N VAL A 118 -3.77 8.54 -19.13
CA VAL A 118 -4.13 9.66 -20.02
C VAL A 118 -3.84 9.31 -21.48
N GLU A 119 -2.73 8.63 -21.76
CA GLU A 119 -2.41 8.16 -23.11
C GLU A 119 -3.38 7.08 -23.59
N ALA A 120 -3.74 6.12 -22.72
CA ALA A 120 -4.73 5.10 -23.03
C ALA A 120 -6.11 5.69 -23.32
N LEU A 121 -6.57 6.68 -22.54
CA LEU A 121 -7.83 7.38 -22.78
C LEU A 121 -7.84 8.11 -24.13
N ARG A 122 -6.76 8.83 -24.46
CA ARG A 122 -6.61 9.46 -25.79
C ARG A 122 -6.66 8.43 -26.91
N ARG A 123 -6.07 7.25 -26.71
CA ARG A 123 -6.10 6.17 -27.70
C ARG A 123 -7.52 5.61 -27.88
N ILE A 124 -8.28 5.46 -26.79
CA ILE A 124 -9.68 5.04 -26.82
C ILE A 124 -10.54 6.07 -27.56
N ASP A 125 -10.33 7.37 -27.33
CA ASP A 125 -11.08 8.42 -28.03
C ASP A 125 -10.84 8.38 -29.54
N LEU A 126 -9.58 8.25 -29.96
CA LEU A 126 -9.22 8.11 -31.38
C LEU A 126 -9.85 6.87 -32.02
N LEU A 127 -9.75 5.72 -31.35
CA LEU A 127 -10.34 4.47 -31.85
C LEU A 127 -11.87 4.52 -31.89
N THR A 128 -12.50 5.24 -30.97
CA THR A 128 -13.96 5.45 -30.97
C THR A 128 -14.37 6.30 -32.17
N ALA A 129 -13.67 7.40 -32.44
CA ALA A 129 -13.91 8.26 -33.60
C ALA A 129 -13.70 7.50 -34.93
N ASP A 130 -12.64 6.71 -35.03
CA ASP A 130 -12.38 5.88 -36.21
C ASP A 130 -13.48 4.82 -36.42
N ASN A 131 -13.96 4.18 -35.34
CA ASN A 131 -15.07 3.22 -35.42
C ASN A 131 -16.37 3.89 -35.89
N GLU A 132 -16.68 5.09 -35.41
CA GLU A 132 -17.85 5.84 -35.87
C GLU A 132 -17.75 6.18 -37.35
N HIS A 133 -16.60 6.66 -37.80
CA HIS A 133 -16.35 6.97 -39.20
C HIS A 133 -16.43 5.71 -40.10
N LEU A 134 -15.88 4.59 -39.65
CA LEU A 134 -15.98 3.32 -40.39
C LEU A 134 -17.42 2.82 -40.45
N ARG A 135 -18.20 2.93 -39.36
CA ARG A 135 -19.62 2.59 -39.36
C ARG A 135 -20.42 3.44 -40.33
N GLN A 136 -20.14 4.75 -40.39
CA GLN A 136 -20.76 5.63 -41.38
C GLN A 136 -20.42 5.22 -42.82
N LYS A 137 -19.17 4.85 -43.09
CA LYS A 137 -18.76 4.34 -44.41
C LYS A 137 -19.46 3.04 -44.78
N VAL A 138 -19.59 2.11 -43.83
CA VAL A 138 -20.33 0.86 -44.05
C VAL A 138 -21.78 1.16 -44.41
N LEU A 139 -22.46 2.02 -43.64
CA LEU A 139 -23.83 2.44 -43.94
C LEU A 139 -23.96 3.09 -45.32
N GLN A 140 -23.01 3.95 -45.70
CA GLN A 140 -23.00 4.58 -47.02
C GLN A 140 -22.82 3.58 -48.15
N LEU A 141 -21.90 2.62 -48.00
CA LEU A 141 -21.65 1.59 -48.99
C LEU A 141 -22.82 0.61 -49.11
N GLU A 142 -23.42 0.22 -47.99
CA GLU A 142 -24.64 -0.62 -47.97
C GLU A 142 -25.79 0.10 -48.68
N ALA A 143 -25.98 1.39 -48.44
CA ALA A 143 -26.98 2.19 -49.15
C ALA A 143 -26.70 2.29 -50.66
N GLN A 144 -25.44 2.45 -51.06
CA GLN A 144 -25.04 2.45 -52.48
C GLN A 144 -25.31 1.09 -53.13
N ILE A 145 -24.96 0.00 -52.45
CA ILE A 145 -25.21 -1.37 -52.92
C ILE A 145 -26.71 -1.62 -53.05
N ALA A 146 -27.51 -1.24 -52.06
CA ALA A 146 -28.96 -1.36 -52.10
C ALA A 146 -29.55 -0.57 -53.28
N ALA A 147 -29.09 0.67 -53.51
CA ALA A 147 -29.52 1.48 -54.65
C ALA A 147 -29.16 0.82 -55.99
N ILE A 148 -27.98 0.20 -56.13
CA ILE A 148 -27.58 -0.56 -57.32
C ILE A 148 -28.50 -1.77 -57.53
N TYR A 149 -28.83 -2.50 -56.47
CA TYR A 149 -29.75 -3.65 -56.55
C TYR A 149 -31.20 -3.23 -56.85
N GLU A 150 -31.67 -2.09 -56.36
CA GLU A 150 -33.01 -1.53 -56.65
C GLU A 150 -33.12 -0.94 -58.06
N THR A 151 -32.06 -0.31 -58.57
CA THR A 151 -32.02 0.24 -59.95
C THR A 151 -31.78 -0.81 -61.03
N GLY A 152 -31.54 -2.07 -60.64
CA GLY A 152 -31.52 -3.22 -61.55
C GLY A 152 -30.26 -3.39 -62.38
N ASP A 153 -29.21 -2.58 -62.16
CA ASP A 153 -27.96 -2.67 -62.90
C ASP A 153 -26.97 -3.56 -62.15
N ARG A 154 -27.05 -4.88 -62.37
CA ARG A 154 -26.02 -5.80 -61.86
C ARG A 154 -24.78 -5.70 -62.74
N PRO A 155 -23.57 -5.54 -62.19
CA PRO A 155 -22.41 -6.11 -62.85
C PRO A 155 -22.58 -7.63 -62.80
N PHE A 156 -23.10 -8.21 -63.88
CA PHE A 156 -23.26 -9.64 -64.07
C PHE A 156 -21.85 -10.26 -64.10
N HIS A 157 -21.35 -10.72 -62.95
CA HIS A 157 -20.26 -11.69 -62.96
C HIS A 157 -20.89 -13.07 -63.08
N ASP A 158 -20.88 -13.61 -64.29
CA ASP A 158 -21.15 -15.01 -64.56
C ASP A 158 -19.82 -15.77 -64.52
N PRO A 159 -19.49 -16.48 -63.42
CA PRO A 159 -18.33 -17.36 -63.42
C PRO A 159 -18.57 -18.68 -64.19
N PHE A 160 -19.78 -18.95 -64.71
CA PHE A 160 -20.12 -20.22 -65.38
C PHE A 160 -21.16 -20.04 -66.52
N GLY A 161 -20.82 -19.24 -67.53
CA GLY A 161 -21.62 -19.10 -68.77
C GLY A 161 -21.10 -20.02 -69.89
N ALA A 162 -21.90 -21.01 -70.26
CA ALA A 162 -21.59 -22.15 -71.10
C ALA A 162 -21.02 -21.85 -72.49
N ALA A 163 -19.93 -22.53 -72.85
CA ALA A 163 -19.59 -22.84 -74.24
C ALA A 163 -20.45 -24.04 -74.67
N GLY A 164 -21.42 -23.79 -75.56
CA GLY A 164 -22.32 -24.80 -76.11
C GLY A 164 -23.06 -24.26 -77.32
N ASP A 165 -22.34 -24.11 -78.43
CA ASP A 165 -22.59 -24.76 -79.74
C ASP A 165 -21.54 -24.26 -80.77
#